data_AF-J9AJF9-F1
#
_entry.id   AF-J9AJF9-F1
#
_cell.length_a   1.000
_cell.length_b   1.000
_cell.length_c   1.000
_cell.angle_alpha   90.00
_cell.angle_beta   90.00
_cell.angle_gamma   90.00
#
_symmetry.space_group_name_H-M   'P 1'
#
loop_
_entity.id
_entity.type
_entity.pdbx_description
1 polymer ?
#
loop_
_entity_poly.entity_id
_entity_poly.type
_entity_poly.pdbx_seq_one_letter_code
_entity_poly.pdbx_strand_id
1 'polypeptide(L)'
;ISVFILARHSLYLILSIEQLRVDVLPCSTTLSMLALNFKILQGIMTNDEFICWDDPAEIKSEQIVGIFLPLLFHYSNFYNIKCGNSDRLMMRLSWLLSSWEWVLLAESTVSLVWSTTVHIIFLETFRSLKQISDLFGRNTSSKAFQLFHFSIETSNLVTIEFQLPRCHVMCWEVPSLHIKCMDHIIMEMPQFTASLDCHPILTIEKFCIEKQAFDAGMDLGRNEFKNLKNRTNKLWIWSADSVMFVFPYDYNFAAGYDE
;
A
#
# COMPACT_ATOMS: atom_id res chain seq x y z
N ILE A 1 -7.45 19.07 2.87
CA ILE A 1 -8.56 18.39 2.16
C ILE A 1 -8.73 17.01 2.80
N SER A 2 -9.96 16.65 3.18
CA SER A 2 -10.26 15.35 3.78
C SER A 2 -11.19 14.58 2.85
N VAL A 3 -10.78 13.38 2.44
CA VAL A 3 -11.58 12.48 1.58
C VAL A 3 -11.98 11.25 2.39
N PHE A 4 -13.25 10.89 2.31
CA PHE A 4 -13.84 9.76 3.04
C PHE A 4 -14.16 8.63 2.07
N ILE A 5 -13.69 7.43 2.39
CA ILE A 5 -14.08 6.20 1.69
C ILE A 5 -14.84 5.35 2.70
N LEU A 6 -16.15 5.24 2.49
CA LEU A 6 -17.04 4.37 3.27
C LEU A 6 -16.96 2.95 2.69
N ALA A 7 -16.56 1.98 3.52
CA ALA A 7 -16.58 0.57 3.11
C ALA A 7 -17.89 -0.10 3.54
N ARG A 8 -18.28 0.07 4.80
CA ARG A 8 -19.49 -0.50 5.41
C ARG A 8 -20.09 0.49 6.40
N HIS A 9 -21.36 0.35 6.78
CA HIS A 9 -22.07 1.26 7.71
C HIS A 9 -21.32 1.61 9.01
N SER A 10 -20.30 0.82 9.41
CA SER A 10 -19.49 1.03 10.60
C SER A 10 -17.99 1.25 10.38
N LEU A 11 -17.46 1.29 9.14
CA LEU A 11 -16.01 1.36 8.88
C LEU A 11 -15.65 2.34 7.76
N TYR A 12 -14.67 3.22 8.01
CA TYR A 12 -14.21 4.22 7.05
C TYR A 12 -12.69 4.45 7.09
N LEU A 13 -12.13 4.84 5.94
CA LEU A 13 -10.79 5.42 5.85
C LEU A 13 -10.91 6.93 5.62
N ILE A 14 -10.14 7.71 6.39
CA ILE A 14 -9.94 9.14 6.18
C ILE A 14 -8.57 9.33 5.55
N LEU A 15 -8.56 10.00 4.40
CA LEU A 15 -7.35 10.55 3.81
C LEU A 15 -7.25 12.02 4.22
N SER A 16 -6.26 12.37 5.02
CA SER A 16 -5.99 13.74 5.45
C SER A 16 -4.77 14.28 4.74
N ILE A 17 -4.93 15.44 4.09
CA ILE A 17 -3.86 16.17 3.41
C ILE A 17 -3.88 17.59 3.93
N GLU A 18 -2.77 18.03 4.53
CA GLU A 18 -2.65 19.36 5.10
C GLU A 18 -2.51 20.41 3.99
N GLN A 19 -1.52 20.22 3.11
CA GLN A 19 -1.31 21.10 1.97
C GLN A 19 -1.26 20.29 0.68
N LEU A 20 -2.16 20.65 -0.24
CA LEU A 20 -2.18 20.11 -1.58
C LEU A 20 -1.83 21.20 -2.59
N ARG A 21 -0.78 21.00 -3.38
CA ARG A 21 -0.46 21.84 -4.53
C ARG A 21 -0.72 21.05 -5.80
N VAL A 22 -1.44 21.67 -6.73
CA VAL A 22 -1.71 21.09 -8.04
C VAL A 22 -1.16 22.07 -9.06
N ASP A 23 -0.10 21.65 -9.74
CA ASP A 23 0.56 22.44 -10.76
C ASP A 23 0.30 21.78 -12.12
N VAL A 24 -0.31 22.55 -13.03
CA VAL A 24 -0.47 22.19 -14.43
C VAL A 24 0.64 22.91 -15.20
N LEU A 25 1.58 22.15 -15.77
CA LEU A 25 2.66 22.76 -16.54
C LEU A 25 2.11 23.26 -17.89
N PRO A 26 2.23 24.55 -18.24
CA PRO A 26 1.53 25.15 -19.38
C PRO A 26 1.89 24.57 -20.76
N CYS A 27 3.07 23.95 -20.89
CA CYS A 27 3.59 23.43 -22.16
C CYS A 27 3.55 21.90 -22.26
N SER A 28 3.18 21.21 -21.20
CA SER A 28 3.10 19.75 -21.16
C SER A 28 1.70 19.35 -20.72
N THR A 29 1.13 18.35 -21.36
CA THR A 29 -0.06 17.61 -20.93
C THR A 29 0.21 16.82 -19.63
N THR A 30 0.89 17.45 -18.68
CA THR A 30 1.37 16.91 -17.42
C THR A 30 0.71 17.64 -16.28
N LEU A 31 -0.04 16.88 -15.49
CA LEU A 31 -0.59 17.28 -14.21
C LEU A 31 0.41 16.82 -13.12
N SER A 32 0.83 17.74 -12.26
CA SER A 32 1.61 17.40 -11.08
C SER A 32 0.86 17.79 -9.81
N MET A 33 0.88 16.90 -8.82
CA MET A 33 0.19 17.04 -7.56
C MET A 33 1.18 16.74 -6.44
N LEU A 34 1.42 17.71 -5.57
CA LEU A 34 2.25 17.56 -4.38
C LEU A 34 1.35 17.57 -3.15
N ALA A 35 1.35 16.48 -2.41
CA ALA A 35 0.69 16.34 -1.12
C ALA A 35 1.72 16.41 0.01
N LEU A 36 1.52 17.33 0.93
CA LEU A 36 2.32 17.48 2.15
C LEU A 36 1.53 16.99 3.37
N ASN A 37 2.23 16.30 4.26
CA ASN A 37 1.71 15.68 5.48
C ASN A 37 0.48 14.80 5.21
N PHE A 38 0.64 13.88 4.26
CA PHE A 38 -0.36 12.89 3.91
C PHE A 38 -0.50 11.85 5.04
N LYS A 39 -1.73 11.66 5.52
CA LYS A 39 -2.05 10.67 6.55
C LYS A 39 -3.27 9.85 6.11
N ILE A 40 -3.18 8.54 6.32
CA ILE A 40 -4.29 7.60 6.20
C ILE A 40 -4.70 7.21 7.62
N LEU A 41 -5.94 7.49 7.99
CA LEU A 41 -6.52 7.13 9.29
C LEU A 41 -7.65 6.15 9.06
N GLN A 42 -7.79 5.19 9.97
CA GLN A 42 -8.95 4.31 10.05
C GLN A 42 -9.84 4.76 11.21
N GLY A 43 -11.15 4.74 10.98
CA GLY A 43 -12.15 4.92 12.02
C GLY A 43 -13.26 3.87 11.96
N ILE A 44 -13.87 3.63 13.11
CA ILE A 44 -15.03 2.76 13.29
C ILE A 44 -16.18 3.63 13.75
N MET A 45 -17.32 3.61 13.07
CA MET A 45 -18.55 4.23 13.56
C MET A 45 -19.21 3.28 14.55
N THR A 46 -19.21 3.63 15.84
CA THR A 46 -20.18 3.11 16.81
C THR A 46 -21.42 4.02 16.76
N ASN A 47 -22.62 3.44 16.85
CA ASN A 47 -23.92 4.04 16.52
C ASN A 47 -24.33 5.35 17.25
N ASP A 48 -23.46 5.95 18.07
CA ASP A 48 -23.79 7.16 18.81
C ASP A 48 -22.93 8.33 18.30
N GLU A 49 -23.63 9.24 17.59
CA GLU A 49 -23.21 10.58 17.16
C GLU A 49 -22.17 10.70 16.03
N PHE A 50 -22.57 11.43 14.97
CA PHE A 50 -21.63 11.99 14.01
C PHE A 50 -20.77 13.03 14.73
N ILE A 51 -19.52 12.68 15.05
CA ILE A 51 -18.55 13.66 15.55
C ILE A 51 -18.34 14.72 14.45
N CYS A 52 -18.66 15.98 14.79
CA CYS A 52 -18.38 17.14 13.95
C CYS A 52 -16.91 17.52 14.15
N TRP A 53 -16.05 17.15 13.20
CA TRP A 53 -14.60 17.32 13.27
C TRP A 53 -14.12 18.71 12.80
N ASP A 54 -14.78 19.78 13.25
CA ASP A 54 -14.38 21.15 12.92
C ASP A 54 -13.29 21.70 13.86
N ASP A 55 -12.83 20.93 14.86
CA ASP A 55 -11.83 21.41 15.83
C ASP A 55 -10.40 20.87 15.56
N PRO A 56 -9.46 21.71 15.06
CA PRO A 56 -8.08 21.31 14.78
C PRO A 56 -7.24 21.01 16.03
N ALA A 57 -7.82 21.15 17.24
CA ALA A 57 -7.16 20.89 18.51
C ALA A 57 -7.09 19.39 18.87
N GLU A 58 -8.04 18.55 18.44
CA GLU A 58 -8.08 17.12 18.80
C GLU A 58 -7.09 16.24 18.02
N ILE A 59 -6.40 16.79 17.02
CA ILE A 59 -5.40 16.03 16.24
C ILE A 59 -4.00 16.06 16.93
N LYS A 60 -3.85 16.77 18.05
CA LYS A 60 -2.56 16.97 18.75
C LYS A 60 -2.53 16.41 20.18
N SER A 61 -2.61 15.10 20.33
CA SER A 61 -1.99 14.31 21.42
C SER A 61 -2.62 12.93 21.32
N GLU A 62 -1.88 11.84 21.24
CA GLU A 62 -1.36 11.21 22.44
C GLU A 62 -0.16 10.33 22.08
N GLN A 63 0.99 10.63 22.66
CA GLN A 63 2.04 9.65 22.85
C GLN A 63 2.63 9.80 24.26
N ILE A 64 2.53 8.70 25.01
CA ILE A 64 3.37 8.20 26.12
C ILE A 64 3.17 8.85 27.52
N VAL A 65 2.73 8.03 28.50
CA VAL A 65 3.48 7.50 29.68
C VAL A 65 2.51 7.10 30.82
N GLY A 66 2.46 5.78 31.11
CA GLY A 66 2.65 5.22 32.46
C GLY A 66 1.65 5.44 33.61
N ILE A 67 1.05 4.30 34.03
CA ILE A 67 0.77 3.85 35.41
C ILE A 67 -0.45 4.45 36.16
N PHE A 68 -1.57 3.71 36.21
CA PHE A 68 -2.20 3.09 37.41
C PHE A 68 -3.64 2.63 37.08
N LEU A 69 -3.92 1.33 37.25
CA LEU A 69 -5.29 0.80 37.46
C LEU A 69 -5.77 1.16 38.89
N PRO A 70 -7.07 1.16 39.26
CA PRO A 70 -8.17 0.39 38.64
C PRO A 70 -9.58 1.03 38.58
N LEU A 71 -10.45 0.39 37.79
CA LEU A 71 -11.92 0.20 37.96
C LEU A 71 -12.94 1.24 37.41
N LEU A 72 -13.80 0.67 36.55
CA LEU A 72 -15.16 1.04 36.12
C LEU A 72 -15.35 2.07 34.98
N PHE A 73 -15.65 1.49 33.81
CA PHE A 73 -16.67 1.92 32.84
C PHE A 73 -16.66 3.37 32.32
N HIS A 74 -15.84 3.62 31.30
CA HIS A 74 -16.21 4.27 30.04
C HIS A 74 -14.98 4.29 29.11
N TYR A 75 -14.73 3.19 28.41
CA TYR A 75 -13.68 3.14 27.38
C TYR A 75 -14.34 2.99 26.02
N SER A 76 -14.86 4.09 25.51
CA SER A 76 -14.96 4.32 24.06
C SER A 76 -13.77 5.18 23.65
N ASN A 77 -12.55 4.67 23.89
CA ASN A 77 -11.36 5.22 23.25
C ASN A 77 -11.45 4.86 21.78
N PHE A 78 -11.93 5.82 20.98
CA PHE A 78 -11.81 5.79 19.53
C PHE A 78 -10.31 5.82 19.19
N TYR A 79 -9.70 4.65 19.09
CA TYR A 79 -8.36 4.53 18.51
C TYR A 79 -8.45 4.90 17.03
N ASN A 80 -8.15 6.15 16.70
CA ASN A 80 -7.77 6.54 15.35
C ASN A 80 -6.44 5.84 15.04
N ILE A 81 -6.51 4.62 14.50
CA ILE A 81 -5.32 3.87 14.11
C ILE A 81 -4.77 4.55 12.85
N LYS A 82 -3.53 5.04 12.95
CA LYS A 82 -2.80 5.61 11.82
C LYS A 82 -2.38 4.46 10.89
N CYS A 83 -3.05 4.34 9.74
CA CYS A 83 -2.83 3.28 8.76
C CYS A 83 -1.74 3.63 7.74
N GLY A 84 -1.35 4.89 7.64
CA GLY A 84 -0.22 5.26 6.82
C GLY A 84 0.13 6.72 6.92
N ASN A 85 1.37 7.06 6.61
CA ASN A 85 1.83 8.42 6.58
C ASN A 85 2.96 8.64 5.57
N SER A 86 3.03 9.85 5.06
CA SER A 86 4.15 10.38 4.29
C SER A 86 4.13 11.90 4.40
N ASP A 87 5.26 12.49 4.76
CA ASP A 87 5.37 13.95 4.89
C ASP A 87 5.34 14.65 3.53
N ARG A 88 5.85 13.99 2.49
CA ARG A 88 5.93 14.56 1.15
C ARG A 88 5.80 13.51 0.05
N LEU A 89 4.65 13.54 -0.62
CA LEU A 89 4.30 12.65 -1.71
C LEU A 89 3.97 13.47 -2.96
N MET A 90 4.69 13.22 -4.05
CA MET A 90 4.48 13.85 -5.33
C MET A 90 3.92 12.82 -6.31
N MET A 91 2.84 13.19 -6.99
CA MET A 91 2.23 12.43 -8.05
C MET A 91 2.33 13.24 -9.34
N ARG A 92 2.81 12.63 -10.41
CA ARG A 92 2.87 13.23 -11.74
C ARG A 92 2.13 12.33 -12.72
N LEU A 93 1.20 12.92 -13.46
CA LEU A 93 0.47 12.28 -14.53
C LEU A 93 0.78 13.02 -15.82
N SER A 94 1.50 12.38 -16.73
CA SER A 94 1.83 12.90 -18.05
C SER A 94 1.03 12.15 -19.11
N TRP A 95 0.31 12.91 -19.93
CA TRP A 95 -0.44 12.36 -21.06
C TRP A 95 0.37 12.55 -22.33
N LEU A 96 1.01 11.48 -22.82
CA LEU A 96 1.69 11.49 -24.11
C LEU A 96 0.73 11.06 -25.22
N LEU A 97 1.00 11.48 -26.46
CA LEU A 97 0.17 11.16 -27.64
C LEU A 97 -0.09 9.65 -27.81
N SER A 98 0.81 8.79 -27.32
CA SER A 98 0.76 7.33 -27.45
C SER A 98 0.66 6.55 -26.13
N SER A 99 0.84 7.20 -24.97
CA SER A 99 0.92 6.52 -23.66
C SER A 99 0.50 7.42 -22.52
N TRP A 100 0.06 6.82 -21.42
CA TRP A 100 -0.20 7.52 -20.16
C TRP A 100 0.92 7.16 -19.21
N GLU A 101 1.63 8.16 -18.70
CA GLU A 101 2.71 7.96 -17.74
C GLU A 101 2.29 8.49 -16.38
N TRP A 102 2.20 7.59 -15.42
CA TRP A 102 1.94 7.88 -14.04
C TRP A 102 3.21 7.65 -13.22
N VAL A 103 3.66 8.66 -12.48
CA VAL A 103 4.85 8.60 -11.64
C VAL A 103 4.45 9.00 -10.23
N LEU A 104 4.69 8.11 -9.28
CA LEU A 104 4.50 8.36 -7.86
C LEU A 104 5.87 8.43 -7.18
N LEU A 105 6.20 9.61 -6.67
CA LEU A 105 7.47 9.92 -6.03
C LEU A 105 7.23 10.18 -4.54
N ALA A 106 7.78 9.33 -3.67
CA ALA A 106 7.79 9.60 -2.24
C ALA A 106 9.11 10.25 -1.86
N GLU A 107 9.08 11.56 -1.59
CA GLU A 107 10.26 12.35 -1.23
C GLU A 107 10.53 12.34 0.28
N SER A 108 9.69 11.67 1.07
CA SER A 108 9.89 11.39 2.49
C SER A 108 9.75 9.90 2.82
N THR A 109 10.00 9.54 4.08
CA THR A 109 9.67 8.20 4.61
C THR A 109 8.19 7.89 4.43
N VAL A 110 7.88 6.65 4.10
CA VAL A 110 6.51 6.15 3.94
C VAL A 110 6.28 5.06 4.97
N SER A 111 5.32 5.25 5.86
CA SER A 111 4.86 4.19 6.77
C SER A 111 3.48 3.73 6.32
N LEU A 112 3.25 2.43 6.30
CA LEU A 112 1.96 1.81 6.04
C LEU A 112 1.72 0.75 7.11
N VAL A 113 0.55 0.77 7.74
CA VAL A 113 0.10 -0.26 8.67
C VAL A 113 -1.06 -0.99 8.01
N TRP A 114 -0.82 -2.24 7.66
CA TRP A 114 -1.79 -3.15 7.09
C TRP A 114 -2.54 -3.88 8.19
N SER A 115 -3.85 -3.66 8.23
CA SER A 115 -4.79 -4.37 9.12
C SER A 115 -5.84 -5.11 8.30
N THR A 116 -6.53 -6.08 8.91
CA THR A 116 -7.67 -6.77 8.29
C THR A 116 -8.77 -5.78 7.89
N THR A 117 -8.97 -4.72 8.67
CA THR A 117 -9.91 -3.65 8.35
C THR A 117 -9.48 -2.87 7.11
N VAL A 118 -8.21 -2.43 7.04
CA VAL A 118 -7.67 -1.77 5.84
C VAL A 118 -7.83 -2.65 4.61
N HIS A 119 -7.55 -3.95 4.74
CA HIS A 119 -7.72 -4.92 3.67
C HIS A 119 -9.18 -5.00 3.17
N ILE A 120 -10.15 -5.10 4.08
CA ILE A 120 -11.58 -5.14 3.75
C ILE A 120 -11.99 -3.87 3.01
N ILE A 121 -11.59 -2.69 3.54
CA ILE A 121 -11.92 -1.40 2.94
C ILE A 121 -11.35 -1.31 1.51
N PHE A 122 -10.08 -1.68 1.32
CA PHE A 122 -9.45 -1.67 0.01
C PHE A 122 -10.14 -2.62 -0.98
N LEU A 123 -10.47 -3.83 -0.54
CA LEU A 123 -11.17 -4.83 -1.35
C LEU A 123 -12.55 -4.35 -1.79
N GLU A 124 -13.31 -3.74 -0.89
CA GLU A 124 -14.65 -3.24 -1.15
C GLU A 124 -14.62 -2.01 -2.07
N THR A 125 -13.66 -1.11 -1.86
CA THR A 125 -13.39 0.02 -2.76
C THR A 125 -13.04 -0.47 -4.16
N PHE A 126 -12.16 -1.48 -4.26
CA PHE A 126 -11.79 -2.09 -5.54
C PHE A 126 -12.98 -2.74 -6.25
N ARG A 127 -13.82 -3.47 -5.52
CA ARG A 127 -15.04 -4.09 -6.08
C ARG A 127 -16.01 -3.03 -6.60
N SER A 128 -16.24 -1.96 -5.84
CA SER A 128 -17.11 -0.85 -6.23
C SER A 128 -16.57 -0.12 -7.47
N LEU A 129 -15.26 0.18 -7.49
CA LEU A 129 -14.60 0.78 -8.66
C LEU A 129 -14.69 -0.12 -9.88
N LYS A 130 -14.52 -1.43 -9.71
CA LYS A 130 -14.65 -2.40 -10.80
C LYS A 130 -16.07 -2.39 -11.37
N GLN A 131 -17.10 -2.41 -10.54
CA GLN A 131 -18.50 -2.32 -10.97
C GLN A 131 -18.78 -1.03 -11.75
N ILE A 132 -18.27 0.11 -11.27
CA ILE A 132 -18.38 1.39 -11.97
C ILE A 132 -17.64 1.31 -13.32
N SER A 133 -16.42 0.78 -13.34
CA SER A 133 -15.65 0.64 -14.58
C SER A 133 -16.32 -0.28 -15.60
N ASP A 134 -16.98 -1.35 -15.16
CA ASP A 134 -17.72 -2.28 -16.02
C ASP A 134 -18.97 -1.60 -16.62
N LEU A 135 -19.59 -0.66 -15.88
CA LEU A 135 -20.69 0.17 -16.37
C LEU A 135 -20.22 1.21 -17.42
N PHE A 136 -19.05 1.82 -17.22
CA PHE A 136 -18.48 2.78 -18.17
C PHE A 136 -17.83 2.10 -19.39
N GLY A 137 -17.25 0.91 -19.21
CA GLY A 137 -16.53 0.15 -20.24
C GLY A 137 -17.44 -0.45 -21.32
N ARG A 138 -18.75 -0.49 -21.10
CA ARG A 138 -19.70 -1.05 -22.08
C ARG A 138 -19.94 -0.17 -23.32
N ASN A 139 -19.50 1.08 -23.30
CA ASN A 139 -19.79 2.07 -24.36
C ASN A 139 -18.58 2.50 -25.20
N THR A 140 -17.37 1.97 -24.96
CA THR A 140 -16.20 2.31 -25.79
C THR A 140 -15.81 1.13 -26.66
N SER A 141 -16.24 1.18 -27.93
CA SER A 141 -15.75 0.28 -28.97
C SER A 141 -14.23 0.44 -29.11
N SER A 142 -13.58 -0.69 -29.37
CA SER A 142 -12.14 -0.90 -29.49
C SER A 142 -11.35 0.32 -29.99
N LYS A 143 -10.68 1.02 -29.08
CA LYS A 143 -9.47 1.79 -29.41
C LYS A 143 -8.32 1.11 -28.70
N ALA A 144 -7.22 0.92 -29.43
CA ALA A 144 -5.99 0.31 -28.96
C ALA A 144 -5.73 0.71 -27.50
N PHE A 145 -5.56 -0.29 -26.62
CA PHE A 145 -5.19 -0.05 -25.23
C PHE A 145 -3.93 0.84 -25.24
N GLN A 146 -4.08 2.10 -24.87
CA GLN A 146 -2.94 2.99 -24.66
C GLN A 146 -2.06 2.33 -23.60
N LEU A 147 -0.76 2.20 -23.88
CA LEU A 147 0.19 1.64 -22.92
C LEU A 147 0.15 2.52 -21.67
N PHE A 148 -0.24 1.93 -20.54
CA PHE A 148 -0.27 2.60 -19.25
C PHE A 148 1.05 2.31 -18.55
N HIS A 149 1.88 3.33 -18.46
CA HIS A 149 3.17 3.32 -17.81
C HIS A 149 3.00 3.83 -16.40
N PHE A 150 3.37 3.02 -15.41
CA PHE A 150 3.36 3.43 -14.02
C PHE A 150 4.72 3.20 -13.38
N SER A 151 5.22 4.19 -12.66
CA SER A 151 6.43 4.08 -11.84
C SER A 151 6.18 4.57 -10.42
N ILE A 152 6.70 3.82 -9.45
CA ILE A 152 6.81 4.26 -8.06
C ILE A 152 8.29 4.36 -7.76
N GLU A 153 8.72 5.51 -7.27
CA GLU A 153 10.10 5.75 -6.89
C GLU A 153 10.14 6.37 -5.50
N THR A 154 10.88 5.74 -4.60
CA THR A 154 11.17 6.30 -3.28
C THR A 154 12.62 6.03 -2.94
N SER A 155 13.35 7.10 -2.63
CA SER A 155 14.72 7.04 -2.12
C SER A 155 14.79 7.01 -0.59
N ASN A 156 13.63 6.96 0.06
CA ASN A 156 13.49 6.97 1.51
C ASN A 156 12.91 5.66 2.01
N LEU A 157 13.11 5.43 3.31
CA LEU A 157 12.62 4.26 4.02
C LEU A 157 11.11 4.08 3.83
N VAL A 158 10.74 2.90 3.36
CA VAL A 158 9.38 2.38 3.33
C VAL A 158 9.26 1.32 4.41
N THR A 159 8.32 1.54 5.31
CA THR A 159 8.00 0.61 6.40
C THR A 159 6.57 0.12 6.22
N ILE A 160 6.38 -1.19 6.10
CA ILE A 160 5.07 -1.83 6.02
C ILE A 160 4.91 -2.74 7.25
N GLU A 161 3.98 -2.39 8.14
CA GLU A 161 3.67 -3.17 9.33
C GLU A 161 2.40 -3.98 9.11
N PHE A 162 2.41 -5.24 9.50
CA PHE A 162 1.27 -6.14 9.51
C PHE A 162 0.95 -6.49 10.95
N GLN A 163 -0.27 -6.16 11.37
CA GLN A 163 -0.79 -6.58 12.66
C GLN A 163 -1.28 -8.02 12.55
N LEU A 164 -0.60 -8.93 13.23
CA LEU A 164 -0.92 -10.35 13.32
C LEU A 164 -1.75 -10.62 14.59
N PRO A 165 -2.40 -11.81 14.70
CA PRO A 165 -3.09 -12.22 15.93
C PRO A 165 -2.22 -12.13 17.17
N ARG A 166 -2.87 -12.07 18.35
CA ARG A 166 -2.22 -12.06 19.67
C ARG A 166 -1.17 -10.95 19.87
N CYS A 167 -1.36 -9.81 19.20
CA CYS A 167 -0.49 -8.63 19.28
C CYS A 167 0.90 -8.82 18.67
N HIS A 168 1.09 -9.82 17.80
CA HIS A 168 2.31 -9.95 17.02
C HIS A 168 2.36 -8.91 15.89
N VAL A 169 3.53 -8.36 15.59
CA VAL A 169 3.72 -7.38 14.52
C VAL A 169 4.83 -7.82 13.59
N MET A 170 4.49 -8.05 12.33
CA MET A 170 5.49 -8.26 11.28
C MET A 170 5.77 -6.92 10.61
N CYS A 171 7.03 -6.53 10.49
CA CYS A 171 7.43 -5.27 9.89
C CYS A 171 8.37 -5.52 8.71
N TRP A 172 8.07 -4.94 7.56
CA TRP A 172 8.90 -4.98 6.37
C TRP A 172 9.52 -3.61 6.17
N GLU A 173 10.84 -3.58 6.05
CA GLU A 173 11.62 -2.37 5.91
C GLU A 173 12.42 -2.42 4.63
N VAL A 174 12.27 -1.39 3.82
CA VAL A 174 12.94 -1.23 2.53
C VAL A 174 13.50 0.19 2.46
N PRO A 175 14.82 0.39 2.35
CA PRO A 175 15.42 1.72 2.41
C PRO A 175 15.16 2.55 1.14
N SER A 176 14.94 1.89 -0.01
CA SER A 176 14.47 2.52 -1.24
C SER A 176 13.72 1.50 -2.10
N LEU A 177 12.70 1.96 -2.81
CA LEU A 177 11.84 1.10 -3.62
C LEU A 177 11.63 1.73 -4.99
N HIS A 178 11.94 0.96 -6.03
CA HIS A 178 11.70 1.33 -7.41
C HIS A 178 10.80 0.29 -8.05
N ILE A 179 9.59 0.68 -8.42
CA ILE A 179 8.64 -0.16 -9.14
C ILE A 179 8.42 0.46 -10.50
N LYS A 180 8.65 -0.29 -11.56
CA LYS A 180 8.36 0.14 -12.94
C LYS A 180 7.43 -0.88 -13.57
N CYS A 181 6.24 -0.40 -13.96
CA CYS A 181 5.23 -1.15 -14.68
C CYS A 181 5.08 -0.52 -16.07
N MET A 182 5.70 -1.14 -17.07
CA MET A 182 5.55 -0.78 -18.48
C MET A 182 4.85 -1.98 -19.17
N ASP A 183 5.54 -2.68 -20.07
CA ASP A 183 5.11 -3.99 -20.58
C ASP A 183 5.39 -5.15 -19.60
N HIS A 184 6.41 -4.96 -18.77
CA HIS A 184 6.85 -5.86 -17.71
C HIS A 184 6.82 -5.09 -16.38
N ILE A 185 6.71 -5.82 -15.27
CA ILE A 185 6.77 -5.23 -13.92
C ILE A 185 8.13 -5.58 -13.35
N ILE A 186 8.91 -4.57 -13.01
CA ILE A 186 10.17 -4.71 -12.27
C ILE A 186 10.00 -4.03 -10.92
N MET A 187 10.40 -4.70 -9.86
CA MET A 187 10.48 -4.16 -8.51
C MET A 187 11.91 -4.37 -8.01
N GLU A 188 12.62 -3.27 -7.79
CA GLU A 188 14.00 -3.25 -7.34
C GLU A 188 14.09 -2.66 -5.94
N MET A 189 14.78 -3.38 -5.06
CA MET A 189 15.05 -2.99 -3.68
C MET A 189 16.51 -3.31 -3.38
N PRO A 190 17.31 -2.36 -2.87
CA PRO A 190 18.73 -2.63 -2.56
C PRO A 190 18.86 -3.56 -1.34
N GLN A 191 17.92 -3.50 -0.41
CA GLN A 191 17.82 -4.39 0.73
C GLN A 191 16.34 -4.53 1.13
N PHE A 192 15.93 -5.74 1.48
CA PHE A 192 14.63 -6.03 2.07
C PHE A 192 14.86 -6.70 3.42
N THR A 193 14.33 -6.11 4.49
CA THR A 193 14.39 -6.68 5.83
C THR A 193 12.98 -6.96 6.31
N ALA A 194 12.70 -8.21 6.68
CA ALA A 194 11.50 -8.54 7.44
C ALA A 194 11.87 -8.82 8.88
N SER A 195 11.17 -8.16 9.79
CA SER A 195 11.23 -8.39 11.22
C SER A 195 9.88 -8.84 11.76
N LEU A 196 9.92 -9.56 12.88
CA LEU A 196 8.75 -10.04 13.60
C LEU A 196 8.96 -9.71 15.08
N ASP A 197 8.05 -8.94 15.67
CA ASP A 197 8.16 -8.39 17.03
C ASP A 197 9.52 -7.74 17.30
N CYS A 198 9.99 -6.90 16.37
CA CYS A 198 11.30 -6.24 16.40
C CYS A 198 12.53 -7.17 16.26
N HIS A 199 12.35 -8.46 15.96
CA HIS A 199 13.44 -9.37 15.66
C HIS A 199 13.59 -9.51 14.14
N PRO A 200 14.74 -9.17 13.52
CA PRO A 200 14.95 -9.41 12.10
C PRO A 200 14.99 -10.91 11.85
N ILE A 201 14.15 -11.40 10.95
CA ILE A 201 14.02 -12.82 10.61
C ILE A 201 14.55 -13.14 9.21
N LEU A 202 14.52 -12.15 8.32
CA LEU A 202 14.91 -12.28 6.93
C LEU A 202 15.55 -10.99 6.46
N THR A 203 16.70 -11.11 5.81
CA THR A 203 17.34 -10.01 5.08
C THR A 203 17.72 -10.49 3.69
N ILE A 204 17.34 -9.73 2.68
CA ILE A 204 17.64 -10.00 1.27
C ILE A 204 18.40 -8.80 0.70
N GLU A 205 19.56 -9.04 0.11
CA GLU A 205 20.36 -8.00 -0.55
C GLU A 205 20.13 -8.00 -2.06
N LYS A 206 20.04 -6.80 -2.64
CA LYS A 206 19.74 -6.53 -4.07
C LYS A 206 18.55 -7.35 -4.56
N PHE A 207 17.45 -7.26 -3.83
CA PHE A 207 16.24 -7.98 -4.17
C PHE A 207 15.56 -7.37 -5.39
N CYS A 208 15.43 -8.17 -6.45
CA CYS A 208 14.73 -7.78 -7.66
C CYS A 208 13.63 -8.80 -7.97
N ILE A 209 12.43 -8.30 -8.28
CA ILE A 209 11.30 -9.10 -8.75
C ILE A 209 10.89 -8.60 -10.13
N GLU A 210 10.87 -9.51 -11.09
CA GLU A 210 10.49 -9.23 -12.46
C GLU A 210 9.32 -10.10 -12.89
N LYS A 211 8.40 -9.49 -13.62
CA LYS A 211 7.28 -10.16 -14.24
C LYS A 211 7.49 -10.22 -15.74
N GLN A 212 7.75 -11.40 -16.24
CA GLN A 212 7.95 -11.63 -17.65
C GLN A 212 6.63 -12.01 -18.32
N ALA A 213 6.30 -11.30 -19.40
CA ALA A 213 5.09 -11.55 -20.18
C ALA A 213 5.20 -12.79 -21.08
N PHE A 214 6.41 -13.17 -21.48
CA PHE A 214 6.68 -14.28 -22.38
C PHE A 214 8.02 -14.94 -22.03
N ASP A 215 8.00 -16.27 -21.87
CA ASP A 215 9.20 -17.09 -21.73
C ASP A 215 8.98 -18.36 -22.54
N ALA A 216 9.70 -18.49 -23.67
CA ALA A 216 9.47 -19.58 -24.62
C ALA A 216 9.68 -20.97 -24.00
N GLY A 217 10.61 -21.12 -23.05
CA GLY A 217 10.90 -22.41 -22.41
C GLY A 217 9.77 -22.82 -21.45
N MET A 218 9.35 -21.90 -20.59
CA MET A 218 8.25 -22.12 -19.65
C MET A 218 6.91 -22.25 -20.37
N ASP A 219 6.68 -21.52 -21.45
CA ASP A 219 5.44 -21.60 -22.23
C ASP A 219 5.34 -22.93 -23.00
N LEU A 220 6.46 -23.48 -23.49
CA LEU A 220 6.51 -24.83 -24.06
C LEU A 220 6.17 -25.88 -23.01
N GLY A 221 6.80 -25.84 -21.83
CA GLY A 221 6.50 -26.78 -20.75
C GLY A 221 5.05 -26.68 -20.24
N ARG A 222 4.50 -25.47 -20.15
CA ARG A 222 3.10 -25.23 -19.74
C ARG A 222 2.08 -25.70 -20.77
N ASN A 223 2.44 -25.70 -22.05
CA ASN A 223 1.56 -26.21 -23.11
C ASN A 223 1.32 -27.73 -23.00
N GLU A 224 2.20 -28.46 -22.32
CA GLU A 224 2.03 -29.89 -22.05
C GLU A 224 1.00 -30.17 -20.95
N PHE A 225 0.76 -29.21 -20.04
CA PHE A 225 -0.18 -29.36 -18.93
C PHE A 225 -1.45 -28.53 -19.13
N LYS A 226 -2.59 -29.21 -19.39
CA LYS A 226 -3.89 -28.57 -19.63
C LYS A 226 -4.31 -27.56 -18.54
N ASN A 227 -3.90 -27.78 -17.29
CA ASN A 227 -4.22 -26.93 -16.15
C ASN A 227 -3.35 -25.66 -16.06
N LEU A 228 -2.16 -25.66 -16.68
CA LEU A 228 -1.20 -24.55 -16.66
C LEU A 228 -1.25 -23.69 -17.93
N LYS A 229 -2.04 -24.10 -18.92
CA LYS A 229 -2.24 -23.43 -20.21
C LYS A 229 -2.94 -22.06 -20.13
N ASN A 230 -3.37 -21.65 -18.94
CA ASN A 230 -4.10 -20.39 -18.78
C ASN A 230 -3.18 -19.19 -19.04
N ARG A 231 -3.52 -18.34 -20.02
CA ARG A 231 -2.72 -17.16 -20.43
C ARG A 231 -2.54 -16.09 -19.34
N THR A 232 -3.25 -16.22 -18.23
CA THR A 232 -3.10 -15.36 -17.05
C THR A 232 -1.95 -15.76 -16.13
N ASN A 233 -1.37 -16.97 -16.27
CA ASN A 233 -0.19 -17.40 -15.52
C ASN A 233 1.06 -16.72 -16.06
N LYS A 234 1.41 -15.58 -15.47
CA LYS A 234 2.61 -14.83 -15.82
C LYS A 234 3.81 -15.39 -15.05
N LEU A 235 4.96 -15.43 -15.70
CA LEU A 235 6.20 -15.85 -15.04
C LEU A 235 6.67 -14.71 -14.13
N TRP A 236 6.93 -15.05 -12.88
CA TRP A 236 7.56 -14.16 -11.92
C TRP A 236 8.94 -14.72 -11.60
N ILE A 237 9.95 -13.92 -11.84
CA ILE A 237 11.33 -14.22 -11.53
C ILE A 237 11.71 -13.32 -10.36
N TRP A 238 12.38 -13.88 -9.37
CA TRP A 238 13.01 -13.06 -8.34
C TRP A 238 14.49 -13.43 -8.28
N SER A 239 15.32 -12.44 -7.97
CA SER A 239 16.76 -12.58 -7.82
C SER A 239 17.25 -11.78 -6.62
N ALA A 240 18.36 -12.23 -6.05
CA ALA A 240 19.00 -11.61 -4.90
C ALA A 240 20.49 -11.97 -4.91
N ASP A 241 21.33 -11.08 -4.40
CA ASP A 241 22.76 -11.35 -4.21
C ASP A 241 23.00 -12.24 -2.99
N SER A 242 22.24 -12.00 -1.92
CA SER A 242 22.35 -12.71 -0.65
C SER A 242 20.98 -12.80 0.01
N VAL A 243 20.76 -13.92 0.69
CA VAL A 243 19.57 -14.18 1.50
C VAL A 243 20.04 -14.70 2.85
N MET A 244 19.65 -14.00 3.91
CA MET A 244 19.96 -14.35 5.29
C MET A 244 18.68 -14.61 6.06
N PHE A 245 18.62 -15.77 6.72
CA PHE A 245 17.56 -16.11 7.65
C PHE A 245 18.12 -16.12 9.07
N VAL A 246 17.41 -15.47 9.98
CA VAL A 246 17.76 -15.41 11.41
C VAL A 246 16.57 -15.93 12.19
N PHE A 247 16.77 -17.03 12.92
CA PHE A 247 15.74 -17.59 13.79
C PHE A 247 16.12 -17.26 15.23
N PRO A 248 15.38 -16.36 15.91
CA PRO A 248 15.65 -16.06 17.30
C PRO A 248 15.42 -17.31 18.15
N TYR A 249 16.34 -17.58 19.07
CA TYR A 249 16.24 -18.71 19.99
C TYR A 249 14.99 -18.57 20.88
N ASP A 250 14.27 -19.67 21.10
CA ASP A 250 12.99 -19.75 21.84
C ASP A 250 11.82 -18.91 21.30
N TYR A 251 11.92 -18.31 20.10
CA TYR A 251 10.80 -17.58 19.51
C TYR A 251 9.74 -18.55 18.94
N ASN A 252 8.52 -18.49 19.46
CA ASN A 252 7.41 -19.31 19.00
C ASN A 252 6.71 -18.69 17.79
N PHE A 253 7.21 -19.00 16.59
CA PHE A 253 6.60 -18.55 15.34
C PHE A 253 5.15 -19.00 15.17
N ALA A 254 4.74 -20.14 15.74
CA ALA A 254 3.35 -20.62 15.63
C ALA A 254 2.36 -19.69 16.36
N ALA A 255 2.78 -19.04 17.44
CA ALA A 255 1.91 -18.13 18.18
C ALA A 255 1.40 -16.94 17.36
N GLY A 256 2.17 -16.50 16.35
CA GLY A 256 1.78 -15.42 15.43
C GLY A 256 0.81 -15.84 14.32
N TYR A 257 0.58 -17.14 14.12
CA TYR A 257 -0.28 -17.68 13.05
C TYR A 257 -1.42 -18.57 13.55
N ASP A 258 -1.43 -18.94 14.84
CA ASP A 258 -2.51 -19.69 15.47
C ASP A 258 -3.73 -18.76 15.72
N GLU A 259 -4.74 -18.88 14.86
CA GLU A 259 -6.12 -18.39 15.09
C GLU A 259 -6.81 -19.14 16.24
#